data_AF-A0A5N6LBD2-F1
#
_entry.id   AF-A0A5N6LBD2-F1
#
_cell.length_a   1.000
_cell.length_b   1.000
_cell.length_c   1.000
_cell.angle_alpha   90.00
_cell.angle_beta   90.00
_cell.angle_gamma   90.00
#
_symmetry.space_group_name_H-M   'P 1'
#
loop_
_entity.id
_entity.type
_entity.pdbx_description
1 polymer ?
#
loop_
_entity_poly.entity_id
_entity_poly.type
_entity_poly.pdbx_seq_one_letter_code
_entity_poly.pdbx_strand_id
1 'polypeptide(L)'
;MGAFVQIVGSFKETLQKIFIRGELDEYEDDKQMHCNARLAEMLDKLSQDLQSSVNFSENFLVEEMQILEEANGIRLPHFFPHLVFSSLLKRRVNSVSDLPICFVNKVCGYLEIVCVRVLMDCCGSYPQLLPSMKKATQNVMGRMKIKFMERVDEMIEMEKMTDYTCDPEFIPSYNKLMGNRDLFLNSLNCLYNSSQTLNMEGYSIYVKHLNDVSENIRNQAFDLKMRMTAYWKIVLKRMVDYLALQLRFFMQQVVNKEIEAQVVNEVMVNGGGIEKMLAEPPSVAKKRERLQSSISLLKESKEIIEQVMDGIVVTSD
;
A
#
# COMPACT_ATOMS: atom_id res chain seq x y z
N MET A 1 22.88 -11.66 27.00
CA MET A 1 23.29 -11.00 25.73
C MET A 1 23.04 -11.86 24.51
N GLY A 2 23.67 -13.03 24.37
CA GLY A 2 23.55 -13.88 23.16
C GLY A 2 22.10 -14.21 22.74
N ALA A 3 21.25 -14.64 23.68
CA ALA A 3 19.85 -14.96 23.38
C ALA A 3 19.04 -13.75 22.89
N PHE A 4 19.26 -12.56 23.45
CA PHE A 4 18.58 -11.34 22.98
C PHE A 4 18.98 -10.98 21.54
N VAL A 5 20.27 -11.02 21.24
CA VAL A 5 20.77 -10.74 19.88
C VAL A 5 20.21 -11.76 18.89
N GLN A 6 20.12 -13.03 19.27
CA GLN A 6 19.50 -14.07 18.44
C GLN A 6 18.01 -13.82 18.20
N ILE A 7 17.22 -13.45 19.23
CA ILE A 7 15.79 -13.16 19.07
C ILE A 7 15.56 -11.95 18.17
N VAL A 8 16.28 -10.85 18.40
CA VAL A 8 16.17 -9.65 17.57
C VAL A 8 16.63 -9.92 16.13
N GLY A 9 17.71 -10.69 15.97
CA GLY A 9 18.19 -11.14 14.66
C GLY A 9 17.17 -12.00 13.93
N SER A 10 16.57 -12.99 14.60
CA SER A 10 15.52 -13.84 14.03
C SER A 10 14.29 -13.03 13.65
N PHE A 11 13.85 -12.11 14.52
CA PHE A 11 12.72 -11.23 14.24
C PHE A 11 12.96 -10.40 12.98
N LYS A 12 14.14 -9.77 12.89
CA LYS A 12 14.55 -8.99 11.72
C LYS A 12 14.63 -9.85 10.46
N GLU A 13 15.21 -11.04 10.54
CA GLU A 13 15.33 -11.96 9.40
C GLU A 13 13.96 -12.39 8.89
N THR A 14 13.05 -12.81 9.77
CA THR A 14 11.67 -13.14 9.37
C THR A 14 10.99 -11.95 8.70
N LEU A 15 11.14 -10.73 9.24
CA LEU A 15 10.62 -9.53 8.57
C LEU A 15 11.26 -9.29 7.20
N GLN A 16 12.57 -9.51 7.04
CA GLN A 16 13.23 -9.40 5.73
C GLN A 16 12.66 -10.40 4.72
N LYS A 17 12.45 -11.65 5.15
CA LYS A 17 11.88 -12.69 4.32
C LYS A 17 10.48 -12.34 3.83
N ILE A 18 9.58 -11.98 4.75
CA ILE A 18 8.17 -11.77 4.41
C ILE A 18 7.92 -10.41 3.73
N PHE A 19 8.56 -9.32 4.18
CA PHE A 19 8.30 -7.98 3.67
C PHE A 19 9.12 -7.64 2.43
N ILE A 20 10.35 -8.15 2.33
CA ILE A 20 11.30 -7.71 1.30
C ILE A 20 11.49 -8.81 0.25
N ARG A 21 11.87 -10.01 0.66
CA ARG A 21 12.20 -11.11 -0.27
C ARG A 21 10.97 -11.83 -0.82
N GLY A 22 9.86 -11.81 -0.09
CA GLY A 22 8.64 -12.52 -0.47
C GLY A 22 8.72 -14.03 -0.26
N GLU A 23 9.60 -14.48 0.63
CA GLU A 23 9.73 -15.88 1.03
C GLU A 23 8.51 -16.28 1.89
N LEU A 24 8.03 -17.52 1.73
CA LEU A 24 6.78 -18.01 2.33
C LEU A 24 7.01 -19.16 3.31
N ASP A 25 8.24 -19.65 3.38
CA ASP A 25 8.65 -20.92 4.00
C ASP A 25 8.26 -21.00 5.49
N GLU A 26 8.23 -19.85 6.18
CA GLU A 26 7.87 -19.76 7.59
C GLU A 26 6.35 -19.77 7.84
N TYR A 27 5.54 -19.47 6.81
CA TYR A 27 4.09 -19.29 6.91
C TYR A 27 3.34 -19.82 5.66
N GLU A 28 3.67 -21.04 5.22
CA GLU A 28 3.13 -21.61 3.97
C GLU A 28 1.59 -21.64 3.95
N ASP A 29 0.97 -22.07 5.07
CA ASP A 29 -0.48 -22.22 5.18
C ASP A 29 -1.24 -20.94 5.57
N ASP A 30 -0.55 -19.90 6.08
CA ASP A 30 -1.19 -18.64 6.49
C ASP A 30 -1.11 -17.58 5.37
N LYS A 31 -2.12 -17.57 4.50
CA LYS A 31 -2.26 -16.60 3.41
C LYS A 31 -2.22 -15.14 3.88
N GLN A 32 -2.53 -14.84 5.14
CA GLN A 32 -2.44 -13.47 5.66
C GLN A 32 -0.99 -13.02 5.87
N MET A 33 -0.06 -13.95 5.99
CA MET A 33 1.37 -13.67 6.14
C MET A 33 2.09 -13.56 4.79
N HIS A 34 1.40 -13.87 3.68
CA HIS A 34 1.91 -13.73 2.32
C HIS A 34 1.91 -12.25 1.88
N CYS A 35 2.75 -11.45 2.53
CA CYS A 35 2.70 -10.00 2.50
C CYS A 35 2.73 -9.41 1.09
N ASN A 36 3.66 -9.87 0.26
CA ASN A 36 3.77 -9.37 -1.11
C ASN A 36 2.49 -9.56 -1.93
N ALA A 37 1.81 -10.70 -1.77
CA ALA A 37 0.55 -10.96 -2.45
C ALA A 37 -0.57 -10.05 -1.93
N ARG A 38 -0.70 -9.91 -0.60
CA ARG A 38 -1.72 -9.05 0.00
C ARG A 38 -1.52 -7.57 -0.37
N LEU A 39 -0.26 -7.11 -0.41
CA LEU A 39 0.07 -5.74 -0.81
C LEU A 39 -0.19 -5.49 -2.30
N ALA A 40 0.10 -6.46 -3.17
CA ALA A 40 -0.25 -6.39 -4.59
C ALA A 40 -1.77 -6.25 -4.80
N GLU A 41 -2.57 -7.06 -4.10
CA GLU A 41 -4.03 -6.95 -4.17
C GLU A 41 -4.55 -5.58 -3.70
N MET A 42 -3.91 -4.96 -2.69
CA MET A 42 -4.28 -3.62 -2.24
C MET A 42 -3.94 -2.54 -3.28
N LEU A 43 -2.83 -2.69 -4.00
CA LEU A 43 -2.44 -1.80 -5.10
C LEU A 43 -3.35 -1.98 -6.31
N ASP A 44 -3.67 -3.21 -6.68
CA ASP A 44 -4.60 -3.52 -7.78
C ASP A 44 -5.98 -2.96 -7.49
N LYS A 45 -6.46 -3.11 -6.25
CA LYS A 45 -7.72 -2.49 -5.84
C LYS A 45 -7.67 -0.97 -5.92
N LEU A 46 -6.60 -0.34 -5.43
CA LEU A 46 -6.44 1.12 -5.53
C LEU A 46 -6.47 1.57 -6.99
N SER A 47 -5.79 0.85 -7.88
CA SER A 47 -5.79 1.12 -9.31
C SER A 47 -7.21 1.05 -9.89
N GLN A 48 -7.97 -0.01 -9.58
CA GLN A 48 -9.37 -0.14 -10.00
C GLN A 48 -10.25 0.98 -9.47
N ASP A 49 -10.15 1.30 -8.17
CA ASP A 49 -10.92 2.36 -7.51
C ASP A 49 -10.62 3.71 -8.17
N LEU A 50 -9.35 4.02 -8.47
CA LEU A 50 -8.94 5.22 -9.19
C LEU A 50 -9.46 5.25 -10.63
N GLN A 51 -9.36 4.14 -11.37
CA GLN A 51 -9.84 4.07 -12.75
C GLN A 51 -11.37 4.20 -12.85
N SER A 52 -12.12 3.83 -11.82
CA SER A 52 -13.57 4.04 -11.77
C SER A 52 -13.98 5.53 -11.79
N SER A 53 -13.05 6.44 -11.51
CA SER A 53 -13.26 7.89 -11.64
C SER A 53 -13.30 8.37 -13.11
N VAL A 54 -12.83 7.56 -14.06
CA VAL A 54 -12.76 7.88 -15.49
C VAL A 54 -14.09 7.54 -16.19
N ASN A 55 -15.19 8.11 -15.70
CA ASN A 55 -16.52 7.88 -16.28
C ASN A 55 -17.02 9.11 -17.04
N PHE A 56 -17.60 8.86 -18.22
CA PHE A 56 -18.37 9.86 -18.96
C PHE A 56 -19.79 9.91 -18.37
N SER A 57 -19.99 10.83 -17.42
CA SER A 57 -21.24 11.06 -16.68
C SER A 57 -22.40 11.55 -17.55
N GLU A 58 -23.64 11.46 -17.02
CA GLU A 58 -24.87 12.09 -17.57
C GLU A 58 -24.71 13.61 -17.79
N ASN A 59 -23.85 14.28 -17.02
CA ASN A 59 -23.55 15.71 -17.15
C ASN A 59 -22.36 15.98 -18.09
N PHE A 60 -22.37 15.36 -19.27
CA PHE A 60 -21.27 15.48 -20.24
C PHE A 60 -21.00 16.93 -20.63
N LEU A 61 -19.73 17.35 -20.58
CA LEU A 61 -19.21 18.70 -20.86
C LEU A 61 -19.69 19.83 -19.91
N VAL A 62 -20.59 19.57 -18.96
CA VAL A 62 -21.14 20.63 -18.09
C VAL A 62 -20.05 21.29 -17.25
N GLU A 63 -19.20 20.50 -16.61
CA GLU A 63 -18.07 21.00 -15.82
C GLU A 63 -17.07 21.78 -16.68
N GLU A 64 -16.75 21.24 -17.85
CA GLU A 64 -15.83 21.86 -18.80
C GLU A 64 -16.36 23.21 -19.32
N MET A 65 -17.65 23.30 -19.64
CA MET A 65 -18.31 24.55 -20.04
C MET A 65 -18.32 25.58 -18.91
N GLN A 66 -18.66 25.16 -17.68
CA GLN A 66 -18.67 26.05 -16.53
C GLN A 66 -17.30 26.71 -16.30
N ILE A 67 -16.21 25.93 -16.34
CA ILE A 67 -14.86 26.48 -16.17
C ILE A 67 -14.47 27.41 -17.33
N LEU A 68 -14.87 27.07 -18.56
CA LEU A 68 -14.63 27.92 -19.72
C LEU A 68 -15.33 29.27 -19.62
N GLU A 69 -16.55 29.30 -19.06
CA GLU A 69 -17.31 30.52 -18.76
C GLU A 69 -16.67 31.32 -17.62
N GLU A 70 -16.31 30.67 -16.51
CA GLU A 70 -15.67 31.31 -15.34
C GLU A 70 -14.32 31.94 -15.69
N ALA A 71 -13.55 31.28 -16.55
CA ALA A 71 -12.25 31.77 -17.03
C ALA A 71 -12.34 32.56 -18.34
N ASN A 72 -13.55 32.95 -18.77
CA ASN A 72 -13.74 33.69 -20.00
C ASN A 72 -13.18 35.12 -19.86
N GLY A 73 -12.56 35.63 -20.92
CA GLY A 73 -11.94 36.95 -20.92
C GLY A 73 -11.90 37.53 -22.33
N ILE A 74 -11.35 38.74 -22.48
CA ILE A 74 -11.20 39.37 -23.80
C ILE A 74 -10.08 38.62 -24.56
N ARG A 75 -10.44 37.62 -25.36
CA ARG A 75 -9.49 36.77 -26.09
C ARG A 75 -10.05 36.27 -27.42
N LEU A 76 -9.17 35.71 -28.24
CA LEU A 76 -9.55 35.06 -29.49
C LEU A 76 -10.41 33.80 -29.22
N PRO A 77 -11.47 33.58 -30.03
CA PRO A 77 -12.21 32.31 -30.04
C PRO A 77 -11.28 31.11 -30.29
N HIS A 78 -11.67 29.93 -29.81
CA HIS A 78 -10.95 28.64 -29.93
C HIS A 78 -9.67 28.46 -29.10
N PHE A 79 -9.19 29.50 -28.42
CA PHE A 79 -8.11 29.37 -27.43
C PHE A 79 -8.69 29.39 -26.02
N PHE A 80 -8.42 28.35 -25.24
CA PHE A 80 -8.65 28.38 -23.79
C PHE A 80 -7.31 28.58 -23.05
N PRO A 81 -7.26 29.42 -21.99
CA PRO A 81 -6.05 29.64 -21.20
C PRO A 81 -5.62 28.36 -20.48
N HIS A 82 -4.32 28.25 -20.22
CA HIS A 82 -3.75 27.19 -19.37
C HIS A 82 -4.46 27.04 -18.01
N LEU A 83 -4.93 28.16 -17.44
CA LEU A 83 -5.70 28.20 -16.20
C LEU A 83 -6.99 27.34 -16.24
N VAL A 84 -7.63 27.20 -17.39
CA VAL A 84 -8.82 26.35 -17.56
C VAL A 84 -8.46 24.89 -17.34
N PHE A 85 -7.39 24.41 -17.96
CA PHE A 85 -6.93 23.03 -17.80
C PHE A 85 -6.46 22.78 -16.36
N SER A 86 -5.64 23.68 -15.81
CA SER A 86 -5.12 23.56 -14.45
C SER A 86 -6.23 23.54 -13.39
N SER A 87 -7.26 24.37 -13.53
CA SER A 87 -8.39 24.38 -12.59
C SER A 87 -9.20 23.09 -12.63
N LEU A 88 -9.45 22.55 -13.83
CA LEU A 88 -10.11 21.25 -13.98
C LEU A 88 -9.26 20.11 -13.41
N LEU A 89 -7.95 20.11 -13.64
CA LEU A 89 -7.02 19.14 -13.07
C LEU A 89 -7.08 19.15 -11.53
N LYS A 90 -7.04 20.34 -10.93
CA LYS A 90 -7.15 20.49 -9.47
C LYS A 90 -8.46 19.91 -8.92
N ARG A 91 -9.59 20.17 -9.59
CA ARG A 91 -10.89 19.60 -9.20
C ARG A 91 -10.87 18.07 -9.26
N ARG A 92 -10.29 17.48 -10.32
CA ARG A 92 -10.14 16.04 -10.48
C ARG A 92 -9.24 15.42 -9.40
N VAL A 93 -8.07 15.99 -9.14
CA VAL A 93 -7.16 15.51 -8.08
C VAL A 93 -7.85 15.57 -6.71
N ASN A 94 -8.54 16.66 -6.38
CA ASN A 94 -9.30 16.77 -5.13
C ASN A 94 -10.40 15.71 -5.01
N SER A 95 -11.02 15.29 -6.11
CA SER A 95 -12.08 14.27 -6.08
C SER A 95 -11.59 12.86 -5.73
N VAL A 96 -10.29 12.60 -5.88
CA VAL A 96 -9.69 11.28 -5.62
C VAL A 96 -8.67 11.30 -4.47
N SER A 97 -8.43 12.44 -3.83
CA SER A 97 -7.38 12.61 -2.80
C SER A 97 -7.53 11.67 -1.61
N ASP A 98 -8.77 11.30 -1.28
CA ASP A 98 -9.04 10.39 -0.16
C ASP A 98 -8.57 8.95 -0.44
N LEU A 99 -8.51 8.52 -1.70
CA LEU A 99 -8.17 7.15 -2.07
C LEU A 99 -6.71 6.78 -1.70
N PRO A 100 -5.67 7.56 -2.08
CA PRO A 100 -4.31 7.37 -1.58
C PRO A 100 -4.19 7.38 -0.05
N ILE A 101 -4.92 8.27 0.63
CA ILE A 101 -4.90 8.39 2.10
C ILE A 101 -5.48 7.12 2.74
N CYS A 102 -6.62 6.63 2.25
CA CYS A 102 -7.22 5.38 2.70
C CYS A 102 -6.30 4.18 2.44
N PHE A 103 -5.59 4.16 1.30
CA PHE A 103 -4.62 3.11 0.98
C PHE A 103 -3.50 3.04 2.02
N VAL A 104 -2.86 4.16 2.38
CA VAL A 104 -1.80 4.19 3.40
C VAL A 104 -2.30 3.66 4.73
N ASN A 105 -3.48 4.11 5.17
CA ASN A 105 -4.08 3.63 6.42
C ASN A 105 -4.26 2.10 6.43
N LYS A 106 -4.79 1.55 5.33
CA LYS A 106 -5.06 0.12 5.19
C LYS A 106 -3.76 -0.68 5.20
N VAL A 107 -2.76 -0.27 4.42
CA VAL A 107 -1.48 -0.97 4.31
C VAL A 107 -0.71 -0.92 5.63
N CYS A 108 -0.59 0.26 6.25
CA CYS A 108 0.11 0.38 7.54
C CYS A 108 -0.57 -0.46 8.64
N GLY A 109 -1.91 -0.49 8.67
CA GLY A 109 -2.66 -1.34 9.62
C GLY A 109 -2.40 -2.83 9.38
N TYR A 110 -2.38 -3.26 8.11
CA TYR A 110 -2.05 -4.64 7.76
C TYR A 110 -0.62 -5.02 8.17
N LEU A 111 0.36 -4.18 7.85
CA LEU A 111 1.76 -4.44 8.21
C LEU A 111 1.96 -4.49 9.73
N GLU A 112 1.25 -3.66 10.50
CA GLU A 112 1.29 -3.71 11.96
C GLU A 112 0.77 -5.04 12.50
N ILE A 113 -0.33 -5.57 11.95
CA ILE A 113 -0.88 -6.89 12.32
C ILE A 113 0.15 -7.99 12.05
N VAL A 114 0.77 -7.98 10.87
CA VAL A 114 1.80 -8.98 10.52
C VAL A 114 2.99 -8.88 11.48
N CYS A 115 3.51 -7.68 11.72
CA CYS A 115 4.61 -7.47 12.65
C CYS A 115 4.29 -8.00 14.06
N VAL A 116 3.07 -7.78 14.56
CA VAL A 116 2.64 -8.31 15.87
C VAL A 116 2.61 -9.83 15.87
N ARG A 117 2.16 -10.48 14.80
CA ARG A 117 2.18 -11.95 14.70
C ARG A 117 3.60 -12.50 14.75
N VAL A 118 4.50 -11.96 13.92
CA VAL A 118 5.92 -12.37 13.92
C VAL A 118 6.55 -12.17 15.30
N LEU A 119 6.26 -11.05 15.97
CA LEU A 119 6.74 -10.81 17.33
C LEU A 119 6.30 -11.88 18.33
N MET A 120 5.04 -12.33 18.25
CA MET A 120 4.52 -13.37 19.14
C MET A 120 5.26 -14.68 18.93
N ASP A 121 5.54 -15.04 17.68
CA ASP A 121 6.27 -16.27 17.33
C ASP A 121 7.73 -16.21 17.80
N CYS A 122 8.42 -15.08 17.56
CA CYS A 122 9.81 -14.91 17.99
C CYS A 122 9.97 -14.82 19.51
N CYS A 123 9.01 -14.26 20.23
CA CYS A 123 9.09 -14.04 21.68
C CYS A 123 8.45 -15.16 22.52
N GLY A 124 7.92 -16.24 21.92
CA GLY A 124 7.17 -17.27 22.64
C GLY A 124 7.91 -17.86 23.86
N SER A 125 9.24 -17.99 23.77
CA SER A 125 10.09 -18.48 24.87
C SER A 125 10.41 -17.44 25.94
N TYR A 126 10.18 -16.15 25.67
CA TYR A 126 10.55 -15.01 26.52
C TYR A 126 9.41 -13.97 26.60
N PRO A 127 8.29 -14.30 27.28
CA PRO A 127 7.11 -13.43 27.34
C PRO A 127 7.38 -12.07 28.00
N GLN A 128 8.43 -11.95 28.81
CA GLN A 128 8.84 -10.69 29.44
C GLN A 128 9.41 -9.68 28.43
N LEU A 129 9.98 -10.16 27.32
CA LEU A 129 10.58 -9.33 26.27
C LEU A 129 9.53 -8.76 25.30
N LEU A 130 8.42 -9.47 25.13
CA LEU A 130 7.36 -9.16 24.19
C LEU A 130 6.78 -7.74 24.33
N PRO A 131 6.46 -7.21 25.54
CA PRO A 131 5.91 -5.86 25.67
C PRO A 131 6.87 -4.78 25.14
N SER A 132 8.17 -4.92 25.44
CA SER A 132 9.20 -3.98 25.00
C SER A 132 9.38 -4.03 23.48
N MET A 133 9.48 -5.23 22.90
CA MET A 133 9.59 -5.38 21.44
C MET A 133 8.33 -4.90 20.73
N LYS A 134 7.14 -5.21 21.25
CA LYS A 134 5.86 -4.72 20.71
C LYS A 134 5.82 -3.20 20.70
N LYS A 135 6.19 -2.54 21.80
CA LYS A 135 6.23 -1.08 21.88
C LYS A 135 7.23 -0.47 20.89
N ALA A 136 8.43 -1.05 20.78
CA ALA A 136 9.44 -0.62 19.81
C ALA A 136 8.90 -0.71 18.37
N THR A 137 8.28 -1.83 18.02
CA THR A 137 7.68 -2.07 16.70
C THR A 137 6.55 -1.08 16.42
N GLN A 138 5.64 -0.86 17.38
CA GLN A 138 4.55 0.11 17.22
C GLN A 138 5.09 1.53 17.00
N ASN A 139 6.15 1.93 17.70
CA ASN A 139 6.78 3.23 17.51
C ASN A 139 7.37 3.38 16.09
N VAL A 140 8.05 2.34 15.58
CA VAL A 140 8.64 2.35 14.23
C VAL A 140 7.55 2.38 13.16
N MET A 141 6.52 1.53 13.29
CA MET A 141 5.39 1.50 12.36
C MET A 141 4.58 2.79 12.38
N GLY A 142 4.40 3.40 13.56
CA GLY A 142 3.75 4.71 13.71
C GLY A 142 4.52 5.82 12.98
N ARG A 143 5.84 5.88 13.11
CA ARG A 143 6.67 6.84 12.38
C ARG A 143 6.66 6.59 10.87
N MET A 144 6.71 5.32 10.46
CA MET A 144 6.59 4.93 9.04
C MET A 144 5.28 5.48 8.46
N LYS A 145 4.15 5.27 9.16
CA LYS A 145 2.83 5.74 8.74
C LYS A 145 2.77 7.26 8.59
N ILE A 146 3.29 8.01 9.57
CA ILE A 146 3.30 9.49 9.51
C ILE A 146 4.09 9.96 8.29
N LYS A 147 5.32 9.49 8.12
CA LYS A 147 6.16 9.86 6.97
C LYS A 147 5.53 9.47 5.64
N PHE A 148 4.87 8.31 5.59
CA PHE A 148 4.21 7.87 4.36
C PHE A 148 3.03 8.79 4.02
N MET A 149 2.20 9.16 5.01
CA MET A 149 1.13 10.15 4.80
C MET A 149 1.67 11.49 4.29
N GLU A 150 2.73 12.01 4.90
CA GLU A 150 3.38 13.26 4.46
C GLU A 150 3.79 13.19 2.97
N ARG A 151 4.37 12.07 2.52
CA ARG A 151 4.73 11.86 1.11
C ARG A 151 3.52 11.81 0.18
N VAL A 152 2.41 11.25 0.65
CA VAL A 152 1.17 11.20 -0.12
C VAL A 152 0.56 12.58 -0.26
N ASP A 153 0.54 13.37 0.81
CA ASP A 153 0.07 14.76 0.77
C ASP A 153 0.92 15.59 -0.18
N GLU A 154 2.26 15.47 -0.10
CA GLU A 154 3.20 16.11 -1.05
C GLU A 154 2.89 15.72 -2.50
N MET A 155 2.67 14.43 -2.78
CA MET A 155 2.34 13.95 -4.12
C MET A 155 1.02 14.53 -4.64
N ILE A 156 -0.04 14.55 -3.81
CA ILE A 156 -1.34 15.11 -4.16
C ILE A 156 -1.20 16.60 -4.52
N GLU A 157 -0.43 17.36 -3.74
CA GLU A 157 -0.20 18.77 -4.02
C GLU A 157 0.65 18.98 -5.28
N MET A 158 1.66 18.15 -5.53
CA MET A 158 2.46 18.23 -6.76
C MET A 158 1.62 17.99 -8.02
N GLU A 159 0.72 17.00 -8.01
CA GLU A 159 -0.21 16.73 -9.14
C GLU A 159 -1.19 17.87 -9.41
N LYS A 160 -1.46 18.74 -8.43
CA LYS A 160 -2.28 19.96 -8.61
C LYS A 160 -1.52 21.11 -9.24
N MET A 161 -0.19 21.14 -9.13
CA MET A 161 0.62 22.30 -9.47
C MET A 161 1.02 22.36 -10.95
N THR A 162 1.21 21.21 -11.61
CA THR A 162 1.71 21.15 -12.99
C THR A 162 1.02 20.06 -13.80
N ASP A 163 0.74 20.36 -15.07
CA ASP A 163 0.14 19.48 -16.05
C ASP A 163 1.15 18.93 -17.07
N TYR A 164 2.44 18.97 -16.73
CA TYR A 164 3.50 18.42 -17.58
C TYR A 164 3.38 16.89 -17.73
N THR A 165 3.66 16.40 -18.93
CA THR A 165 3.87 14.97 -19.19
C THR A 165 4.92 14.78 -20.28
N CYS A 166 5.80 13.79 -20.08
CA CYS A 166 6.71 13.27 -21.09
C CYS A 166 6.24 11.90 -21.62
N ASP A 167 5.05 11.44 -21.24
CA ASP A 167 4.49 10.17 -21.68
C ASP A 167 4.19 10.20 -23.19
N PRO A 168 4.82 9.31 -23.99
CA PRO A 168 4.64 9.29 -25.43
C PRO A 168 3.21 8.93 -25.85
N GLU A 169 2.42 8.28 -24.98
CA GLU A 169 1.05 7.87 -25.25
C GLU A 169 0.03 9.00 -25.10
N PHE A 170 0.43 10.16 -24.57
CA PHE A 170 -0.48 11.29 -24.40
C PHE A 170 -1.10 11.75 -25.74
N ILE A 171 -0.24 12.06 -26.73
CA ILE A 171 -0.70 12.55 -28.04
C ILE A 171 -1.51 11.49 -28.80
N PRO A 172 -1.08 10.22 -28.91
CA PRO A 172 -1.90 9.15 -29.49
C PRO A 172 -3.26 8.98 -28.81
N SER A 173 -3.30 8.96 -27.48
CA SER A 173 -4.54 8.82 -26.69
C SER A 173 -5.49 9.99 -26.95
N TYR A 174 -4.99 11.22 -26.88
CA TYR A 174 -5.76 12.41 -27.19
C TYR A 174 -6.28 12.42 -28.64
N ASN A 175 -5.45 12.10 -29.63
CA ASN A 175 -5.85 12.04 -31.03
C ASN A 175 -6.94 10.98 -31.28
N LYS A 176 -6.82 9.81 -30.63
CA LYS A 176 -7.84 8.76 -30.68
C LYS A 176 -9.18 9.26 -30.13
N LEU A 177 -9.16 9.96 -29.00
CA LEU A 177 -10.37 10.55 -28.41
C LEU A 177 -10.97 11.63 -29.31
N MET A 178 -10.13 12.50 -29.87
CA MET A 178 -10.53 13.55 -30.81
C MET A 178 -11.05 13.03 -32.15
N GLY A 179 -10.69 11.81 -32.56
CA GLY A 179 -11.28 11.14 -33.72
C GLY A 179 -12.80 10.97 -33.64
N ASN A 180 -13.40 11.05 -32.44
CA ASN A 180 -14.85 10.99 -32.25
C ASN A 180 -15.56 12.34 -32.47
N ARG A 181 -14.84 13.40 -32.86
CA ARG A 181 -15.41 14.75 -33.02
C ARG A 181 -16.54 14.80 -34.04
N ASP A 182 -16.38 14.15 -35.19
CA ASP A 182 -17.43 14.16 -36.23
C ASP A 182 -18.67 13.41 -35.76
N LEU A 183 -18.50 12.31 -35.01
CA LEU A 183 -19.60 11.57 -34.40
C LEU A 183 -20.35 12.44 -33.38
N PHE A 184 -19.62 13.18 -32.54
CA PHE A 184 -20.20 14.13 -31.60
C PHE A 184 -21.03 15.21 -32.31
N LEU A 185 -20.48 15.88 -33.33
CA LEU A 185 -21.20 16.91 -34.09
C LEU A 185 -22.45 16.34 -34.79
N ASN A 186 -22.34 15.15 -35.39
CA ASN A 186 -23.47 14.50 -36.05
C ASN A 186 -24.58 14.14 -35.06
N SER A 187 -24.24 13.69 -33.84
CA SER A 187 -25.24 13.35 -32.81
C SER A 187 -26.11 14.53 -32.37
N LEU A 188 -25.60 15.76 -32.49
CA LEU A 188 -26.32 16.99 -32.17
C LEU A 188 -27.23 17.45 -33.32
N ASN A 189 -26.84 17.19 -34.57
CA ASN A 189 -27.56 17.59 -35.77
C ASN A 189 -28.74 16.65 -36.13
N CYS A 190 -28.86 15.49 -35.47
CA CYS A 190 -29.97 14.55 -35.70
C CYS A 190 -31.29 15.07 -35.08
N LEU A 191 -32.05 15.82 -35.87
CA LEU A 191 -33.37 16.40 -35.52
C LEU A 191 -34.46 15.34 -35.22
N TYR A 192 -34.28 14.09 -35.66
CA TYR A 192 -35.31 13.04 -35.62
C TYR A 192 -35.09 11.95 -34.56
N ASN A 193 -34.02 12.01 -33.76
CA ASN A 193 -33.72 10.99 -32.76
C ASN A 193 -34.03 11.51 -31.35
N SER A 194 -34.99 10.89 -30.66
CA SER A 194 -35.47 11.32 -29.35
C SER A 194 -34.43 11.17 -28.22
N SER A 195 -33.39 10.36 -28.42
CA SER A 195 -32.38 10.05 -27.40
C SER A 195 -31.04 10.78 -27.54
N GLN A 196 -30.71 11.42 -28.68
CA GLN A 196 -29.42 12.10 -28.95
C GLN A 196 -28.24 11.59 -28.10
N THR A 197 -27.82 10.35 -28.38
CA THR A 197 -26.77 9.65 -27.64
C THR A 197 -25.49 9.53 -28.46
N LEU A 198 -24.35 9.77 -27.82
CA LEU A 198 -23.00 9.52 -28.35
C LEU A 198 -22.42 8.26 -27.69
N ASN A 199 -21.96 7.31 -28.49
CA ASN A 199 -21.22 6.15 -27.98
C ASN A 199 -19.72 6.42 -28.01
N MET A 200 -19.06 6.43 -26.84
CA MET A 200 -17.64 6.74 -26.73
C MET A 200 -16.96 5.87 -25.66
N GLU A 201 -15.87 5.21 -26.01
CA GLU A 201 -15.13 4.27 -25.13
C GLU A 201 -16.02 3.24 -24.39
N GLY A 202 -17.14 2.82 -25.00
CA GLY A 202 -18.09 1.88 -24.40
C GLY A 202 -19.20 2.51 -23.54
N TYR A 203 -19.21 3.83 -23.41
CA TYR A 203 -20.25 4.59 -22.70
C TYR A 203 -21.27 5.18 -23.68
N SER A 204 -22.56 5.14 -23.30
CA SER A 204 -23.64 5.85 -23.98
C SER A 204 -23.88 7.18 -23.29
N ILE A 205 -23.53 8.28 -23.96
CA ILE A 205 -23.51 9.63 -23.41
C ILE A 205 -24.71 10.41 -23.97
N TYR A 206 -25.50 11.02 -23.10
CA TYR A 206 -26.61 11.90 -23.51
C TYR A 206 -26.09 13.29 -23.85
N VAL A 207 -26.43 13.82 -25.04
CA VAL A 207 -25.91 15.13 -25.50
C VAL A 207 -26.99 16.17 -25.79
N LYS A 208 -28.27 15.88 -25.50
CA LYS A 208 -29.38 16.78 -25.84
C LYS A 208 -29.29 18.15 -25.17
N HIS A 209 -28.78 18.21 -23.93
CA HIS A 209 -28.61 19.47 -23.18
C HIS A 209 -27.62 20.43 -23.84
N LEU A 210 -26.82 19.96 -24.80
CA LEU A 210 -25.82 20.78 -25.48
C LEU A 210 -26.36 21.48 -26.74
N ASN A 211 -27.62 21.25 -27.14
CA ASN A 211 -28.19 21.85 -28.35
C ASN A 211 -28.28 23.38 -28.27
N ASP A 212 -28.64 23.90 -27.10
CA ASP A 212 -28.81 25.34 -26.87
C ASP A 212 -27.48 26.07 -26.59
N VAL A 213 -26.37 25.32 -26.54
CA VAL A 213 -25.03 25.86 -26.31
C VAL A 213 -24.39 26.28 -27.63
N SER A 214 -23.76 27.45 -27.64
CA SER A 214 -23.03 27.92 -28.83
C SER A 214 -21.99 26.91 -29.31
N GLU A 215 -21.85 26.77 -30.63
CA GLU A 215 -20.93 25.80 -31.25
C GLU A 215 -19.48 25.98 -30.76
N ASN A 216 -19.03 27.22 -30.60
CA ASN A 216 -17.69 27.53 -30.12
C ASN A 216 -17.42 27.01 -28.70
N ILE A 217 -18.36 27.20 -27.77
CA ILE A 217 -18.22 26.72 -26.38
C ILE A 217 -18.24 25.19 -26.34
N ARG A 218 -19.17 24.56 -27.08
CA ARG A 218 -19.26 23.10 -27.20
C ARG A 218 -17.95 22.48 -27.70
N ASN A 219 -17.39 23.04 -28.77
CA ASN A 219 -16.16 22.54 -29.37
C ASN A 219 -14.96 22.67 -28.42
N GLN A 220 -14.85 23.80 -27.70
CA GLN A 220 -13.80 23.99 -26.71
C GLN A 220 -13.95 23.05 -25.51
N ALA A 221 -15.18 22.87 -25.01
CA ALA A 221 -15.45 21.97 -23.90
C ALA A 221 -15.14 20.52 -24.27
N PHE A 222 -15.48 20.10 -25.50
CA PHE A 222 -15.15 18.78 -26.02
C PHE A 222 -13.64 18.57 -26.10
N ASP A 223 -12.88 19.50 -26.70
CA ASP A 223 -11.41 19.43 -26.75
C ASP A 223 -10.80 19.32 -25.34
N LEU A 224 -11.24 20.19 -24.42
CA LEU A 224 -10.80 20.19 -23.02
C LEU A 224 -11.07 18.82 -22.36
N LYS A 225 -12.26 18.24 -22.57
CA LYS A 225 -12.63 16.92 -22.04
C LYS A 225 -11.70 15.83 -22.57
N MET A 226 -11.40 15.83 -23.87
CA MET A 226 -10.55 14.81 -24.48
C MET A 226 -9.11 14.90 -23.96
N ARG A 227 -8.55 16.12 -23.88
CA ARG A 227 -7.21 16.34 -23.31
C ARG A 227 -7.14 15.91 -21.86
N MET A 228 -8.12 16.33 -21.06
CA MET A 228 -8.18 15.98 -19.64
C MET A 228 -8.28 14.47 -19.48
N THR A 229 -9.12 13.80 -20.26
CA THR A 229 -9.28 12.33 -20.19
C THR A 229 -7.98 11.61 -20.54
N ALA A 230 -7.26 12.04 -21.57
CA ALA A 230 -5.97 11.46 -21.95
C ALA A 230 -4.92 11.68 -20.85
N TYR A 231 -4.82 12.90 -20.32
CA TYR A 231 -3.87 13.25 -19.26
C TYR A 231 -4.19 12.55 -17.94
N TRP A 232 -5.46 12.48 -17.56
CA TRP A 232 -5.93 11.90 -16.30
C TRP A 232 -5.54 10.43 -16.17
N LYS A 233 -5.62 9.65 -17.26
CA LYS A 233 -5.14 8.26 -17.29
C LYS A 233 -3.66 8.14 -16.89
N ILE A 234 -2.82 9.13 -17.21
CA ILE A 234 -1.40 9.16 -16.85
C ILE A 234 -1.25 9.51 -15.36
N VAL A 235 -1.97 10.53 -14.87
CA VAL A 235 -1.96 10.94 -13.46
C VAL A 235 -2.33 9.76 -12.55
N LEU A 236 -3.41 9.05 -12.87
CA LEU A 236 -3.87 7.91 -12.07
C LEU A 236 -2.82 6.80 -12.00
N LYS A 237 -2.15 6.47 -13.11
CA LYS A 237 -1.06 5.48 -13.12
C LYS A 237 0.11 5.95 -12.26
N ARG A 238 0.51 7.22 -12.42
CA ARG A 238 1.63 7.80 -11.68
C ARG A 238 1.38 7.77 -10.17
N MET A 239 0.16 8.05 -9.73
CA MET A 239 -0.21 7.95 -8.31
C MET A 239 -0.01 6.53 -7.77
N VAL A 240 -0.49 5.51 -8.49
CA VAL A 240 -0.35 4.10 -8.07
C VAL A 240 1.13 3.69 -8.02
N ASP A 241 1.89 4.00 -9.07
CA ASP A 241 3.32 3.67 -9.15
C ASP A 241 4.11 4.36 -8.03
N TYR A 242 3.84 5.64 -7.78
CA TYR A 242 4.47 6.40 -6.71
C TYR A 242 4.20 5.78 -5.33
N LEU A 243 2.95 5.43 -5.04
CA LEU A 243 2.57 4.80 -3.77
C LEU A 243 3.23 3.44 -3.58
N ALA A 244 3.33 2.64 -4.64
CA ALA A 244 4.02 1.35 -4.60
C ALA A 244 5.52 1.52 -4.27
N LEU A 245 6.18 2.51 -4.88
CA LEU A 245 7.58 2.82 -4.62
C LEU A 245 7.80 3.32 -3.19
N GLN A 246 6.97 4.24 -2.70
CA GLN A 246 7.04 4.74 -1.32
C GLN A 246 6.85 3.61 -0.31
N LEU A 247 5.84 2.77 -0.51
CA LEU A 247 5.57 1.62 0.34
C LEU A 247 6.82 0.72 0.44
N ARG A 248 7.42 0.34 -0.70
CA ARG A 248 8.62 -0.50 -0.72
C ARG A 248 9.81 0.17 -0.04
N PHE A 249 10.03 1.44 -0.30
CA PHE A 249 11.11 2.21 0.33
C PHE A 249 10.97 2.23 1.86
N PHE A 250 9.79 2.56 2.36
CA PHE A 250 9.54 2.63 3.80
C PHE A 250 9.62 1.26 4.48
N MET A 251 9.13 0.19 3.84
CA MET A 251 9.27 -1.17 4.37
C MET A 251 10.75 -1.55 4.52
N GLN A 252 11.57 -1.25 3.52
CA GLN A 252 13.02 -1.49 3.62
C GLN A 252 13.66 -0.67 4.73
N GLN A 253 13.26 0.59 4.89
CA GLN A 253 13.77 1.46 5.95
C GLN A 253 13.44 0.91 7.35
N VAL A 254 12.19 0.50 7.56
CA VAL A 254 11.74 -0.12 8.81
C VAL A 254 12.60 -1.34 9.16
N VAL A 255 12.69 -2.31 8.24
CA VAL A 255 13.33 -3.59 8.51
C VAL A 255 14.85 -3.48 8.62
N ASN A 256 15.49 -2.70 7.75
CA ASN A 256 16.95 -2.69 7.65
C ASN A 256 17.62 -1.66 8.54
N LYS A 257 16.93 -0.57 8.90
CA LYS A 257 17.55 0.57 9.60
C LYS A 257 16.91 0.89 10.94
N GLU A 258 15.59 0.81 11.07
CA GLU A 258 14.89 1.36 12.24
C GLU A 258 14.57 0.33 13.32
N ILE A 259 14.13 -0.88 12.95
CA ILE A 259 13.52 -1.82 13.89
C ILE A 259 14.50 -2.33 14.95
N GLU A 260 15.70 -2.74 14.54
CA GLU A 260 16.73 -3.27 15.43
C GLU A 260 17.21 -2.19 16.42
N ALA A 261 17.52 -0.99 15.91
CA ALA A 261 17.96 0.13 16.73
C ALA A 261 16.88 0.54 17.75
N GLN A 262 15.60 0.57 17.33
CA GLN A 262 14.51 0.90 18.24
C GLN A 262 14.31 -0.18 19.32
N VAL A 263 14.41 -1.47 18.95
CA VAL A 263 14.26 -2.58 19.91
C VAL A 263 15.37 -2.54 20.95
N VAL A 264 16.62 -2.35 20.52
CA VAL A 264 17.77 -2.20 21.44
C VAL A 264 17.55 -1.03 22.39
N ASN A 265 17.15 0.12 21.87
CA ASN A 265 16.90 1.31 22.69
C ASN A 265 15.77 1.09 23.71
N GLU A 266 14.63 0.53 23.29
CA GLU A 266 13.48 0.31 24.16
C GLU A 266 13.81 -0.69 25.29
N VAL A 267 14.52 -1.78 24.98
CA VAL A 267 14.90 -2.80 25.97
C VAL A 267 15.95 -2.29 26.96
N MET A 268 16.93 -1.52 26.48
CA MET A 268 18.01 -1.01 27.33
C MET A 268 17.55 0.14 28.23
N VAL A 269 16.86 1.13 27.66
CA VAL A 269 16.52 2.37 28.37
C VAL A 269 15.24 2.22 29.17
N ASN A 270 14.19 1.65 28.56
CA ASN A 270 12.85 1.60 29.16
C ASN A 270 12.54 0.25 29.81
N GLY A 271 13.21 -0.82 29.37
CA GLY A 271 12.97 -2.19 29.82
C GLY A 271 13.73 -2.60 31.10
N GLY A 272 14.55 -1.72 31.68
CA GLY A 272 15.36 -2.06 32.86
C GLY A 272 16.48 -3.07 32.57
N GLY A 273 16.91 -3.17 31.31
CA GLY A 273 18.06 -3.96 30.88
C GLY A 273 17.74 -5.36 30.36
N ILE A 274 18.65 -5.89 29.53
CA ILE A 274 18.51 -7.20 28.89
C ILE A 274 18.39 -8.34 29.91
N GLU A 275 19.11 -8.26 31.03
CA GLU A 275 19.13 -9.33 32.04
C GLU A 275 17.75 -9.54 32.66
N LYS A 276 17.05 -8.45 32.96
CA LYS A 276 15.69 -8.50 33.49
C LYS A 276 14.71 -9.04 32.45
N MET A 277 14.87 -8.66 31.19
CA MET A 277 13.97 -9.03 30.09
C MET A 277 14.15 -10.49 29.62
N LEU A 278 15.33 -11.08 29.85
CA LEU A 278 15.63 -12.48 29.58
C LEU A 278 15.48 -13.38 30.80
N ALA A 279 15.01 -12.86 31.94
CA ALA A 279 14.80 -13.66 33.14
C ALA A 279 13.81 -14.79 32.83
N GLU A 280 14.19 -16.01 33.20
CA GLU A 280 13.33 -17.15 32.96
C GLU A 280 12.06 -17.07 33.82
N PRO A 281 10.86 -17.33 33.25
CA PRO A 281 9.65 -17.43 34.04
C PRO A 281 9.74 -18.56 35.08
N PRO A 282 9.27 -18.36 36.33
CA PRO A 282 9.36 -19.39 37.39
C PRO A 282 8.73 -20.73 37.02
N SER A 283 7.69 -20.73 36.17
CA SER A 283 7.04 -21.95 35.67
C SER A 283 7.94 -22.76 34.74
N VAL A 284 8.74 -22.11 33.90
CA VAL A 284 9.69 -22.76 32.98
C VAL A 284 10.89 -23.28 33.76
N ALA A 285 11.40 -22.51 34.72
CA ALA A 285 12.47 -22.94 35.63
C ALA A 285 12.10 -24.23 36.37
N LYS A 286 10.91 -24.27 36.98
CA LYS A 286 10.39 -25.46 37.69
C LYS A 286 10.21 -26.67 36.76
N LYS A 287 9.79 -26.45 35.51
CA LYS A 287 9.66 -27.53 34.52
C LYS A 287 11.03 -28.05 34.10
N ARG A 288 12.02 -27.18 33.91
CA ARG A 288 13.39 -27.53 33.57
C ARG A 288 14.05 -28.36 34.68
N GLU A 289 13.91 -27.93 35.93
CA GLU A 289 14.41 -28.68 37.09
C GLU A 289 13.84 -30.09 37.13
N ARG A 290 12.51 -30.22 36.99
CA ARG A 290 11.85 -31.55 36.94
C ARG A 290 12.40 -32.44 35.84
N LEU A 291 12.55 -31.90 34.62
CA LEU A 291 13.10 -32.66 33.49
C LEU A 291 14.55 -33.05 33.72
N GLN A 292 15.37 -32.17 34.29
CA GLN A 292 16.76 -32.48 34.64
C GLN A 292 16.84 -33.59 35.69
N SER A 293 16.01 -33.56 36.73
CA SER A 293 15.92 -34.64 37.71
C SER A 293 15.45 -35.96 37.09
N SER A 294 14.49 -35.93 36.16
CA SER A 294 14.09 -37.14 35.43
C SER A 294 15.22 -37.69 34.57
N ILE A 295 15.95 -36.83 33.86
CA ILE A 295 17.10 -37.23 33.03
C ILE A 295 18.21 -37.83 33.90
N SER A 296 18.51 -37.25 35.07
CA SER A 296 19.54 -37.80 35.96
C SER A 296 19.16 -39.19 36.47
N LEU A 297 17.91 -39.38 36.91
CA LEU A 297 17.40 -40.68 37.35
C LEU A 297 17.43 -41.74 36.24
N LEU A 298 17.09 -41.35 35.01
CA LEU A 298 17.15 -42.26 33.86
C LEU A 298 18.58 -42.66 33.52
N LYS A 299 19.55 -41.75 33.66
CA LYS A 299 20.98 -42.07 33.48
C LYS A 299 21.48 -43.03 34.55
N GLU A 300 21.13 -42.80 35.81
CA GLU A 300 21.49 -43.69 36.91
C GLU A 300 20.87 -45.08 36.74
N SER A 301 19.59 -45.15 36.36
CA SER A 301 18.91 -46.42 36.06
C SER A 301 19.59 -47.16 34.90
N LYS A 302 20.03 -46.42 33.87
CA LYS A 302 20.78 -46.99 32.75
C LYS A 302 22.11 -47.59 33.21
N GLU A 303 22.89 -46.87 34.02
CA GLU A 303 24.18 -47.36 34.54
C GLU A 303 24.00 -48.62 35.40
N ILE A 304 22.95 -48.68 36.23
CA ILE A 304 22.62 -49.88 37.01
C ILE A 304 22.30 -51.06 36.09
N ILE A 305 21.51 -50.85 35.03
CA ILE A 305 21.19 -51.90 34.06
C ILE A 305 22.45 -52.37 33.33
N GLU A 306 23.34 -51.47 32.91
CA GLU A 306 24.63 -51.81 32.30
C GLU A 306 25.48 -52.68 33.24
N GLN A 307 25.59 -52.31 34.52
CA GLN A 307 26.31 -53.12 35.52
C GLN A 307 25.71 -54.52 35.72
N VAL A 308 24.37 -54.62 35.75
CA VAL A 308 23.68 -55.91 35.88
C VAL A 308 23.91 -56.77 34.62
N MET A 309 23.85 -56.18 33.44
CA MET A 309 24.12 -56.89 32.18
C MET A 309 25.56 -57.39 32.09
N ASP A 310 26.55 -56.57 32.45
CA ASP A 310 27.97 -56.96 32.48
C ASP A 310 28.20 -58.12 33.47
N GLY A 311 27.54 -58.07 34.64
CA GLY A 311 27.59 -59.16 35.61
C GLY A 311 27.01 -60.48 35.11
N ILE A 312 25.92 -60.43 34.31
CA ILE A 312 25.30 -61.64 33.71
C ILE A 312 26.24 -62.25 32.66
N VAL A 313 26.87 -61.43 31.82
CA VAL A 313 27.80 -61.88 30.77
C VAL A 313 29.05 -62.57 31.36
N VAL A 314 29.54 -62.11 32.51
CA VAL A 314 30.69 -62.71 33.22
C VAL A 314 30.36 -64.05 33.88
N THR A 315 29.08 -64.32 34.18
CA THR A 315 28.63 -65.60 34.79
C THR A 315 28.26 -66.69 33.79
N SER A 316 28.35 -66.40 32.48
CA SER A 316 27.99 -67.32 31.39
C SER A 316 29.19 -67.98 30.67
N ASP A 317 30.41 -67.82 31.18
CA ASP A 317 31.61 -68.62 30.83
C ASP A 317 31.99 -69.58 31.98
#